data_AF-A0A2A2Y1Q4-F1
#
_entry.id   AF-A0A2A2Y1Q4-F1
#
_cell.length_a   1.000
_cell.length_b   1.000
_cell.length_c   1.000
_cell.angle_alpha   90.00
_cell.angle_beta   90.00
_cell.angle_gamma   90.00
#
_symmetry.space_group_name_H-M   'P 1'
#
loop_
_entity.id
_entity.type
_entity.pdbx_description
1 polymer ?
#
loop_
_entity_poly.entity_id
_entity_poly.type
_entity_poly.pdbx_seq_one_letter_code
_entity_poly.pdbx_strand_id
1 'polypeptide(L)'
;MQVTEHTPEIFAARPANLFPAGLKVARGSTRERSMMLLFLLLDAAAWAGTYLALSEFTGDFNRFGWAEVLLPMIISVFTLSLIGAYDPRSEMKSLNYTSEHLITCFAAFLLSAFAVYLVASFGGAVASSRAIFSGSFLAFTLFSLFQRRLFYSTPGMARENRRLLVISDAESGERFFKTSAAKGLREQLHFFATGDAEVGRNVAGLGTPVYEGLAAEVIKDLEGHSNFEHEGIVIAMHTDHLDNDVLAALVAVHFRELPVYTMHSFHETFWHKMPPDLLSRSWPLDSGFQLVQHSAFAS
;
A
#
# COMPACT_ATOMS: atom_id res chain seq x y z
N MET A 1 -5.30 -38.82 -44.95
CA MET A 1 -5.58 -38.73 -43.50
C MET A 1 -5.48 -37.26 -43.13
N GLN A 2 -6.59 -36.53 -43.27
CA GLN A 2 -6.65 -35.10 -42.97
C GLN A 2 -7.06 -34.95 -41.51
N VAL A 3 -6.16 -34.40 -40.69
CA VAL A 3 -6.44 -34.07 -39.29
C VAL A 3 -7.19 -32.75 -39.29
N THR A 4 -8.49 -32.79 -39.06
CA THR A 4 -9.30 -31.60 -38.76
C THR A 4 -9.04 -31.20 -37.31
N GLU A 5 -8.30 -30.12 -37.10
CA GLU A 5 -8.17 -29.44 -35.81
C GLU A 5 -9.52 -28.81 -35.43
N HIS A 6 -10.31 -29.51 -34.62
CA HIS A 6 -11.41 -28.90 -33.89
C HIS A 6 -10.83 -28.11 -32.71
N THR A 7 -10.62 -26.80 -32.92
CA THR A 7 -10.36 -25.87 -31.82
C THR A 7 -11.68 -25.65 -31.08
N PRO A 8 -11.80 -25.95 -29.78
CA PRO A 8 -13.04 -25.78 -29.03
C PRO A 8 -13.44 -24.29 -28.96
N GLU A 9 -14.71 -23.99 -29.25
CA GLU A 9 -15.31 -22.64 -29.31
C GLU A 9 -15.23 -21.85 -27.99
N ILE A 10 -14.76 -22.45 -26.90
CA ILE A 10 -14.61 -21.81 -25.58
C ILE A 10 -13.60 -20.64 -25.61
N PHE A 11 -12.67 -20.63 -26.58
CA PHE A 11 -11.70 -19.54 -26.74
C PHE A 11 -12.12 -18.43 -27.72
N ALA A 12 -13.27 -18.56 -28.40
CA ALA A 12 -13.69 -17.60 -29.43
C ALA A 12 -14.34 -16.33 -28.86
N ALA A 13 -14.88 -16.38 -27.64
CA ALA A 13 -15.49 -15.24 -26.97
C ALA A 13 -14.51 -14.60 -25.99
N ARG A 14 -13.45 -13.94 -26.50
CA ARG A 14 -12.68 -13.01 -25.68
C ARG A 14 -13.65 -11.88 -25.28
N PRO A 15 -13.96 -11.64 -23.99
CA PRO A 15 -14.84 -10.55 -23.61
C PRO A 15 -14.24 -9.27 -24.18
N ALA A 16 -14.98 -8.66 -25.11
CA ALA A 16 -14.57 -7.43 -25.76
C ALA A 16 -14.54 -6.36 -24.67
N ASN A 17 -13.32 -6.03 -24.24
CA ASN A 17 -12.98 -5.05 -23.21
C ASN A 17 -13.10 -5.58 -21.77
N LEU A 18 -11.99 -6.13 -21.26
CA LEU A 18 -11.79 -6.40 -19.83
C LEU A 18 -11.90 -5.12 -18.96
N PHE A 19 -11.82 -3.96 -19.61
CA PHE A 19 -11.95 -2.65 -18.99
C PHE A 19 -13.17 -1.96 -19.60
N PRO A 20 -14.23 -1.64 -18.84
CA PRO A 20 -15.38 -0.94 -19.37
C PRO A 20 -14.94 0.38 -20.03
N ALA A 21 -15.37 0.60 -21.26
CA ALA A 21 -15.12 1.84 -21.98
C ALA A 21 -15.69 3.01 -21.18
N GLY A 22 -14.85 3.99 -20.83
CA GLY A 22 -15.25 5.13 -20.01
C GLY A 22 -14.78 5.09 -18.55
N LEU A 23 -14.18 3.99 -18.08
CA LEU A 23 -13.57 3.95 -16.75
C LEU A 23 -12.35 4.89 -16.74
N LYS A 24 -12.53 6.13 -16.28
CA LYS A 24 -11.42 7.07 -16.09
C LYS A 24 -10.74 6.79 -14.75
N VAL A 25 -9.42 6.65 -14.81
CA VAL A 25 -8.59 6.19 -13.69
C VAL A 25 -8.33 7.37 -12.77
N ALA A 26 -8.82 7.33 -11.54
CA ALA A 26 -8.39 8.25 -10.49
C ALA A 26 -6.85 8.13 -10.34
N ARG A 27 -6.11 9.04 -11.00
CA ARG A 27 -4.67 9.19 -10.80
C ARG A 27 -4.44 9.39 -9.31
N GLY A 28 -3.52 8.62 -8.72
CA GLY A 28 -3.15 8.74 -7.30
C GLY A 28 -3.10 10.20 -6.86
N SER A 29 -3.73 10.48 -5.71
CA SER A 29 -4.09 11.83 -5.29
C SER A 29 -2.86 12.74 -5.38
N THR A 30 -3.07 14.01 -5.77
CA THR A 30 -2.01 15.03 -5.74
C THR A 30 -1.33 15.10 -4.36
N ARG A 31 -2.09 14.79 -3.30
CA ARG A 31 -1.60 14.65 -1.93
C ARG A 31 -0.62 13.48 -1.77
N GLU A 32 -0.93 12.30 -2.29
CA GLU A 32 -0.06 11.12 -2.23
C GLU A 32 1.29 11.40 -2.91
N ARG A 33 1.25 12.02 -4.11
CA ARG A 33 2.46 12.41 -4.84
C ARG A 33 3.29 13.46 -4.08
N SER A 34 2.62 14.43 -3.45
CA SER A 34 3.30 15.44 -2.63
C SER A 34 3.99 14.83 -1.41
N MET A 35 3.38 13.83 -0.77
CA MET A 35 3.96 13.11 0.37
C MET A 35 5.14 12.24 -0.04
N MET A 36 5.03 11.55 -1.18
CA MET A 36 6.14 10.78 -1.77
C MET A 36 7.36 11.69 -2.02
N LEU A 37 7.13 12.84 -2.67
CA LEU A 37 8.19 13.83 -2.93
C LEU A 37 8.77 14.41 -1.64
N LEU A 38 7.93 14.69 -0.64
CA LEU A 38 8.37 15.19 0.65
C LEU A 38 9.31 14.19 1.34
N PHE A 39 8.96 12.91 1.41
CA PHE A 39 9.82 11.90 2.01
C PHE A 39 11.14 11.72 1.25
N LEU A 40 11.09 11.77 -0.08
CA LEU A 40 12.30 11.70 -0.92
C LEU A 40 13.23 12.89 -0.66
N LEU A 41 12.69 14.11 -0.65
CA LEU A 41 13.47 15.31 -0.36
C LEU A 41 14.04 15.30 1.05
N LEU A 42 13.25 14.82 2.02
CA LEU A 42 13.66 14.70 3.41
C LEU A 42 14.80 13.68 3.56
N ASP A 43 14.72 12.52 2.91
CA ASP A 43 15.81 11.51 2.94
C ASP A 43 17.07 12.01 2.24
N ALA A 44 16.95 12.70 1.10
CA ALA A 44 18.09 13.30 0.42
C ALA A 44 18.77 14.38 1.29
N ALA A 45 17.97 15.25 1.92
CA ALA A 45 18.45 16.28 2.83
C ALA A 45 19.06 15.67 4.10
N ALA A 46 18.46 14.60 4.65
CA ALA A 46 18.98 13.89 5.82
C ALA A 46 20.32 13.23 5.54
N TRP A 47 20.48 12.57 4.39
CA TRP A 47 21.76 12.00 3.98
C TRP A 47 22.83 13.09 3.81
N ALA A 48 22.55 14.12 3.00
CA ALA A 48 23.50 15.21 2.79
C ALA A 48 23.85 15.92 4.10
N GLY A 49 22.84 16.20 4.94
CA GLY A 49 23.01 16.86 6.23
C GLY A 49 23.82 16.02 7.22
N THR A 50 23.56 14.72 7.34
CA THR A 50 24.33 13.84 8.24
C THR A 50 25.77 13.69 7.79
N TYR A 51 26.01 13.54 6.49
CA TYR A 51 27.36 13.43 5.93
C TYR A 51 28.15 14.74 6.12
N LEU A 52 27.56 15.88 5.78
CA LEU A 52 28.21 17.19 5.94
C LEU A 52 28.45 17.52 7.42
N ALA A 53 27.48 17.26 8.31
CA ALA A 53 27.63 17.54 9.73
C ALA A 53 28.75 16.71 10.38
N LEU A 54 28.85 15.41 10.04
CA LEU A 54 29.95 14.58 10.54
C LEU A 54 31.30 15.00 9.95
N SER A 55 31.32 15.42 8.68
CA SER A 55 32.53 15.94 8.04
C SER A 55 33.00 17.24 8.69
N GLU A 56 32.08 18.17 8.96
CA GLU A 56 32.38 19.43 9.66
C GLU A 56 32.90 19.16 11.08
N PHE A 57 32.25 18.24 11.80
CA PHE A 57 32.63 17.86 13.16
C PHE A 57 34.04 17.24 13.24
N THR A 58 34.49 16.58 12.18
CA THR A 58 35.83 15.98 12.10
C THR A 58 36.91 16.93 11.57
N GLY A 59 36.52 18.12 11.07
CA GLY A 59 37.41 19.20 10.66
C GLY A 59 38.26 18.91 9.42
N ASP A 60 39.40 19.63 9.30
CA ASP A 60 40.31 19.63 8.13
C ASP A 60 40.94 18.26 7.79
N PHE A 61 40.75 17.24 8.63
CA PHE A 61 41.18 15.87 8.36
C PHE A 61 40.34 15.18 7.28
N ASN A 62 39.17 15.73 6.92
CA ASN A 62 38.29 15.11 5.95
C ASN A 62 38.20 15.92 4.66
N ARG A 63 38.68 15.31 3.57
CA ARG A 63 38.43 15.78 2.21
C ARG A 63 37.61 14.71 1.52
N PHE A 64 36.42 15.08 1.08
CA PHE A 64 35.50 14.18 0.39
C PHE A 64 35.26 14.64 -1.05
N GLY A 65 34.99 13.69 -1.93
CA GLY A 65 34.50 13.96 -3.27
C GLY A 65 32.98 13.95 -3.35
N TRP A 66 32.40 14.67 -4.31
CA TRP A 66 30.95 14.63 -4.57
C TRP A 66 30.42 13.22 -4.85
N ALA A 67 31.25 12.32 -5.38
CA ALA A 67 30.89 10.92 -5.61
C ALA A 67 30.52 10.19 -4.31
N GLU A 68 31.15 10.52 -3.17
CA GLU A 68 30.89 9.92 -1.86
C GLU A 68 29.56 10.36 -1.25
N VAL A 69 28.99 11.46 -1.75
CA VAL A 69 27.68 11.96 -1.32
C VAL A 69 26.60 11.53 -2.30
N LEU A 70 26.83 11.70 -3.61
CA LEU A 70 25.82 11.46 -4.63
C LEU A 70 25.56 9.97 -4.88
N LEU A 71 26.59 9.11 -4.93
CA LEU A 71 26.38 7.68 -5.17
C LEU A 71 25.57 7.03 -4.05
N PRO A 72 25.92 7.20 -2.76
CA PRO A 72 25.15 6.60 -1.69
C PRO A 72 23.75 7.18 -1.58
N MET A 73 23.56 8.47 -1.91
CA MET A 73 22.23 9.08 -1.98
C MET A 73 21.34 8.37 -3.00
N ILE A 74 21.83 8.19 -4.24
CA ILE A 74 21.07 7.53 -5.30
C ILE A 74 20.77 6.07 -4.93
N ILE A 75 21.76 5.35 -4.41
CA ILE A 75 21.61 3.95 -4.00
C ILE A 75 20.61 3.83 -2.84
N SER A 76 20.66 4.74 -1.87
CA SER A 76 19.73 4.74 -0.72
C SER A 76 18.31 5.07 -1.17
N VAL A 77 18.13 6.06 -2.06
CA VAL A 77 16.81 6.37 -2.62
C VAL A 77 16.26 5.19 -3.40
N PHE A 78 17.07 4.56 -4.24
CA PHE A 78 16.67 3.40 -5.03
C PHE A 78 16.26 2.23 -4.12
N THR A 79 17.10 1.84 -3.16
CA THR A 79 16.82 0.71 -2.26
C THR A 79 15.59 0.97 -1.37
N LEU A 80 15.44 2.18 -0.84
CA LEU A 80 14.26 2.57 -0.06
C LEU A 80 12.97 2.57 -0.91
N SER A 81 13.07 2.85 -2.21
CA SER A 81 11.91 2.77 -3.11
C SER A 81 11.40 1.34 -3.31
N LEU A 82 12.28 0.33 -3.24
CA LEU A 82 11.90 -1.07 -3.42
C LEU A 82 11.01 -1.59 -2.28
N ILE A 83 11.20 -1.08 -1.07
CA ILE A 83 10.41 -1.47 0.12
C ILE A 83 9.17 -0.58 0.32
N GLY A 84 8.82 0.24 -0.67
CA GLY A 84 7.70 1.17 -0.57
C GLY A 84 7.90 2.24 0.51
N ALA A 85 9.14 2.62 0.85
CA ALA A 85 9.37 3.65 1.87
C ALA A 85 8.85 5.04 1.46
N TYR A 86 8.54 5.25 0.18
CA TYR A 86 7.93 6.50 -0.30
C TYR A 86 6.44 6.36 -0.59
N ASP A 87 5.86 5.17 -0.38
CA ASP A 87 4.42 4.95 -0.52
C ASP A 87 3.69 5.44 0.74
N PRO A 88 2.78 6.43 0.64
CA PRO A 88 1.96 6.89 1.77
C PRO A 88 1.09 5.80 2.40
N ARG A 89 0.84 4.71 1.68
CA ARG A 89 0.00 3.58 2.12
C ARG A 89 0.77 2.55 2.93
N SER A 90 2.11 2.59 2.91
CA SER A 90 2.94 1.68 3.68
C SER A 90 2.76 1.88 5.19
N GLU A 91 2.64 0.78 5.94
CA GLU A 91 2.47 0.81 7.39
C GLU A 91 3.84 1.01 8.09
N MET A 92 4.34 2.24 8.04
CA MET A 92 5.69 2.58 8.51
C MET A 92 5.91 2.47 10.03
N LYS A 93 4.85 2.22 10.82
CA LYS A 93 4.91 1.99 12.27
C LYS A 93 5.02 0.52 12.65
N SER A 94 4.82 -0.39 11.69
CA SER A 94 4.89 -1.82 11.96
C SER A 94 6.33 -2.24 12.30
N LEU A 95 6.44 -3.27 13.14
CA LEU A 95 7.74 -3.87 13.46
C LEU A 95 8.38 -4.48 12.21
N ASN A 96 7.55 -5.04 11.32
CA ASN A 96 7.98 -5.64 10.07
C ASN A 96 8.63 -4.60 9.14
N TYR A 97 7.99 -3.43 8.97
CA TYR A 97 8.58 -2.33 8.21
C TYR A 97 9.90 -1.85 8.81
N THR A 98 10.00 -1.77 10.15
CA THR A 98 11.24 -1.36 10.80
C THR A 98 12.39 -2.34 10.49
N SER A 99 12.14 -3.65 10.56
CA SER A 99 13.15 -4.66 10.20
C SER A 99 13.54 -4.59 8.72
N GLU A 100 12.55 -4.47 7.83
CA GLU A 100 12.77 -4.38 6.39
C GLU A 100 13.59 -3.12 6.03
N HIS A 101 13.29 -1.98 6.67
CA HIS A 101 14.03 -0.74 6.51
C HIS A 101 15.48 -0.87 6.99
N LEU A 102 15.73 -1.48 8.15
CA LEU A 102 17.09 -1.70 8.65
C LEU A 102 17.91 -2.61 7.74
N ILE A 103 17.32 -3.71 7.25
CA ILE A 103 17.97 -4.63 6.30
C ILE A 103 18.28 -3.89 5.00
N THR A 104 17.35 -3.07 4.51
CA THR A 104 17.51 -2.29 3.28
C THR A 104 18.58 -1.23 3.41
N CYS A 105 18.62 -0.48 4.52
CA CYS A 105 19.70 0.47 4.79
C CYS A 105 21.06 -0.23 4.91
N PHE A 106 21.12 -1.43 5.50
CA PHE A 106 22.35 -2.20 5.56
C PHE A 106 22.81 -2.67 4.17
N ALA A 107 21.90 -3.14 3.33
CA ALA A 107 22.21 -3.49 1.94
C ALA A 107 22.66 -2.27 1.13
N ALA A 108 21.98 -1.13 1.30
CA ALA A 108 22.33 0.14 0.68
C ALA A 108 23.74 0.60 1.11
N PHE A 109 24.08 0.45 2.40
CA PHE A 109 25.42 0.73 2.91
C PHE A 109 26.48 -0.12 2.21
N LEU A 110 26.30 -1.44 2.12
CA LEU A 110 27.26 -2.34 1.47
C LEU A 110 27.42 -2.01 -0.02
N LEU A 111 26.32 -1.79 -0.73
CA LEU A 111 26.33 -1.46 -2.15
C LEU A 111 26.98 -0.08 -2.40
N SER A 112 26.71 0.89 -1.53
CA SER A 112 27.29 2.23 -1.60
C SER A 112 28.78 2.21 -1.29
N ALA A 113 29.21 1.46 -0.26
CA ALA A 113 30.62 1.29 0.06
C ALA A 113 31.39 0.66 -1.11
N PHE A 114 30.79 -0.34 -1.76
CA PHE A 114 31.36 -0.98 -2.95
C PHE A 114 31.43 -0.01 -4.13
N ALA A 115 30.35 0.72 -4.43
CA ALA A 115 30.30 1.67 -5.54
C ALA A 115 31.30 2.83 -5.35
N VAL A 116 31.36 3.40 -4.15
CA VAL A 116 32.32 4.46 -3.80
C VAL A 116 33.74 3.92 -3.88
N TYR A 117 34.01 2.70 -3.41
CA TYR A 117 35.32 2.07 -3.53
C TYR A 117 35.78 1.92 -4.99
N LEU A 118 34.89 1.46 -5.88
CA LEU A 118 35.20 1.36 -7.31
C LEU A 118 35.55 2.73 -7.89
N VAL A 119 34.76 3.76 -7.62
CA VAL A 119 35.01 5.11 -8.14
C VAL A 119 36.27 5.73 -7.53
N ALA A 120 36.51 5.57 -6.23
CA ALA A 120 37.71 6.07 -5.57
C ALA A 120 38.97 5.37 -6.08
N SER A 121 38.91 4.06 -6.36
CA SER A 121 40.06 3.28 -6.85
C SER A 121 40.54 3.73 -8.24
N PHE A 122 39.63 4.20 -9.10
CA PHE A 122 39.96 4.64 -10.46
C PHE A 122 39.96 6.18 -10.64
N GLY A 123 39.39 6.93 -9.69
CA GLY A 123 39.08 8.35 -9.85
C GLY A 123 40.12 9.33 -9.31
N GLY A 124 41.19 8.87 -8.66
CA GLY A 124 42.24 9.74 -8.10
C GLY A 124 41.76 10.76 -7.05
N ALA A 125 40.48 10.65 -6.62
CA ALA A 125 39.86 11.55 -5.67
C ALA A 125 40.29 11.24 -4.24
N VAL A 126 40.31 12.26 -3.39
CA VAL A 126 40.59 12.09 -1.97
C VAL A 126 39.44 11.33 -1.33
N ALA A 127 39.74 10.15 -0.78
CA ALA A 127 38.77 9.31 -0.11
C ALA A 127 38.56 9.78 1.33
N SER A 128 37.31 10.02 1.71
CA SER A 128 36.89 10.32 3.08
C SER A 128 37.23 9.17 4.02
N SER A 129 37.33 9.49 5.31
CA SER A 129 37.50 8.47 6.34
C SER A 129 36.35 7.47 6.30
N ARG A 130 36.69 6.17 6.26
CA ARG A 130 35.69 5.08 6.32
C ARG A 130 34.80 5.17 7.54
N ALA A 131 35.32 5.70 8.66
CA ALA A 131 34.56 5.91 9.88
C ALA A 131 33.47 6.99 9.71
N ILE A 132 33.75 8.06 8.96
CA ILE A 132 32.78 9.12 8.66
C ILE A 132 31.68 8.57 7.75
N PHE A 133 32.06 7.82 6.72
CA PHE A 133 31.10 7.17 5.82
C PHE A 133 30.16 6.23 6.56
N SER A 134 30.69 5.30 7.36
CA SER A 134 29.88 4.36 8.16
C SER A 134 29.06 5.08 9.24
N GLY A 135 29.65 6.06 9.93
CA GLY A 135 28.95 6.85 10.94
C GLY A 135 27.78 7.65 10.36
N SER A 136 27.96 8.22 9.17
CA SER A 136 26.91 8.96 8.45
C SER A 136 25.77 8.04 8.03
N PHE A 137 26.07 6.83 7.55
CA PHE A 137 25.05 5.84 7.23
C PHE A 137 24.24 5.38 8.45
N LEU A 138 24.91 5.20 9.58
CA LEU A 138 24.24 4.85 10.83
C LEU A 138 23.32 5.99 11.29
N ALA A 139 23.82 7.22 11.29
CA ALA A 139 23.05 8.41 11.64
C ALA A 139 21.85 8.61 10.69
N PHE A 140 22.06 8.47 9.38
CA PHE A 140 21.01 8.53 8.37
C PHE A 140 19.92 7.47 8.60
N THR A 141 20.31 6.22 8.88
CA THR A 141 19.35 5.13 9.13
C THR A 141 18.46 5.43 10.33
N LEU A 142 19.05 5.91 11.43
CA LEU A 142 18.31 6.28 12.63
C LEU A 142 17.42 7.50 12.40
N PHE A 143 17.94 8.52 11.72
CA PHE A 143 17.19 9.74 11.43
C PHE A 143 16.01 9.47 10.48
N SER A 144 16.22 8.66 9.44
CA SER A 144 15.16 8.34 8.47
C SER A 144 14.05 7.50 9.07
N LEU A 145 14.35 6.60 10.03
CA LEU A 145 13.32 5.92 10.81
C LEU A 145 12.61 6.86 11.78
N PHE A 146 13.36 7.71 12.48
CA PHE A 146 12.81 8.62 13.48
C PHE A 146 11.84 9.63 12.87
N GLN A 147 12.22 10.28 11.76
CA GLN A 147 11.36 11.22 11.06
C GLN A 147 10.06 10.53 10.60
N ARG A 148 10.13 9.31 10.06
CA ARG A 148 8.96 8.54 9.58
C ARG A 148 8.00 8.24 10.71
N ARG A 149 8.54 7.87 11.87
CA ARG A 149 7.75 7.62 13.07
C ARG A 149 7.05 8.88 13.58
N LEU A 150 7.72 10.03 13.54
CA LEU A 150 7.12 11.32 13.89
C LEU A 150 6.00 11.72 12.93
N PHE A 151 6.24 11.66 11.61
CA PHE A 151 5.22 12.00 10.61
C PHE A 151 3.98 11.10 10.70
N TYR A 152 4.16 9.78 10.88
CA TYR A 152 3.03 8.85 11.08
C TYR A 152 2.38 8.93 12.48
N SER A 153 3.03 9.57 13.45
CA SER A 153 2.43 9.83 14.77
C SER A 153 1.53 11.05 14.80
N THR A 154 1.58 11.90 13.77
CA THR A 154 0.74 13.09 13.69
C THR A 154 -0.69 12.70 13.30
N PRO A 155 -1.69 12.93 14.17
CA PRO A 155 -3.06 12.43 13.98
C PRO A 155 -3.77 12.87 12.69
N GLY A 156 -3.35 13.96 12.06
CA GLY A 156 -4.02 14.53 10.88
C GLY A 156 -3.62 13.94 9.52
N MET A 157 -2.52 13.17 9.41
CA MET A 157 -2.06 12.65 8.12
C MET A 157 -2.49 11.20 7.83
N ALA A 158 -2.71 10.39 8.87
CA ALA A 158 -2.92 8.95 8.69
C ALA A 158 -4.39 8.50 8.74
N ARG A 159 -5.35 9.36 9.09
CA ARG A 159 -6.70 8.86 9.40
C ARG A 159 -7.89 9.78 9.15
N GLU A 160 -7.69 11.07 8.91
CA GLU A 160 -8.81 12.03 8.99
C GLU A 160 -9.57 12.26 7.66
N ASN A 161 -9.04 11.84 6.51
CA ASN A 161 -9.70 12.04 5.21
C ASN A 161 -9.83 10.76 4.36
N ARG A 162 -9.74 9.60 5.00
CA ARG A 162 -9.81 8.29 4.35
C ARG A 162 -11.27 7.93 4.13
N ARG A 163 -11.82 8.20 2.94
CA ARG A 163 -13.22 7.91 2.61
C ARG A 163 -13.28 6.57 1.90
N LEU A 164 -13.98 5.62 2.50
CA LEU A 164 -14.17 4.27 2.00
C LEU A 164 -15.54 4.18 1.33
N LEU A 165 -15.56 3.71 0.08
CA LEU A 165 -16.82 3.30 -0.54
C LEU A 165 -17.22 1.95 0.04
N VAL A 166 -18.47 1.80 0.43
CA VAL A 166 -19.03 0.56 0.93
C VAL A 166 -20.12 0.11 -0.02
N ILE A 167 -19.92 -1.04 -0.64
CA ILE A 167 -20.92 -1.69 -1.50
C ILE A 167 -21.59 -2.77 -0.65
N SER A 168 -22.89 -2.61 -0.40
CA SER A 168 -23.66 -3.50 0.50
C SER A 168 -25.11 -3.66 0.04
N ASP A 169 -25.69 -4.80 0.37
CA ASP A 169 -27.14 -4.96 0.47
C ASP A 169 -27.65 -4.35 1.80
N ALA A 170 -28.96 -4.22 1.95
CA ALA A 170 -29.56 -3.57 3.11
C ALA A 170 -29.21 -4.25 4.46
N GLU A 171 -29.20 -5.59 4.50
CA GLU A 171 -28.97 -6.33 5.74
C GLU A 171 -27.49 -6.28 6.14
N SER A 172 -26.61 -6.58 5.19
CA SER A 172 -25.17 -6.58 5.44
C SER A 172 -24.63 -5.18 5.69
N GLY A 173 -25.20 -4.17 5.01
CA GLY A 173 -24.88 -2.75 5.20
C GLY A 173 -25.23 -2.26 6.60
N GLU A 174 -26.41 -2.62 7.12
CA GLU A 174 -26.81 -2.29 8.50
C GLU A 174 -25.84 -2.91 9.53
N ARG A 175 -25.52 -4.20 9.37
CA ARG A 175 -24.59 -4.92 10.27
C ARG A 175 -23.20 -4.31 10.24
N PHE A 176 -22.70 -3.98 9.06
CA PHE A 176 -21.41 -3.31 8.88
C PHE A 176 -21.42 -1.93 9.52
N PHE A 177 -22.44 -1.12 9.25
CA PHE A 177 -22.56 0.23 9.82
C PHE A 177 -22.58 0.21 11.34
N LYS A 178 -23.37 -0.67 11.98
CA LYS A 178 -23.39 -0.79 13.45
C LYS A 178 -22.02 -1.15 14.02
N THR A 179 -21.31 -2.06 13.36
CA THR A 179 -19.97 -2.52 13.79
C THR A 179 -18.93 -1.40 13.64
N SER A 180 -18.97 -0.68 12.52
CA SER A 180 -18.09 0.46 12.23
C SER A 180 -18.40 1.66 13.12
N ALA A 181 -19.68 1.89 13.41
CA ALA A 181 -20.16 2.95 14.29
C ALA A 181 -19.74 2.76 15.75
N ALA A 182 -19.62 1.52 16.22
CA ALA A 182 -19.08 1.20 17.54
C ALA A 182 -17.57 1.48 17.65
N LYS A 183 -16.86 1.54 16.52
CA LYS A 183 -15.40 1.74 16.43
C LYS A 183 -14.99 3.15 16.00
N GLY A 184 -15.94 4.07 15.80
CA GLY A 184 -15.67 5.46 15.46
C GLY A 184 -15.40 5.74 13.97
N LEU A 185 -15.68 4.81 13.05
CA LEU A 185 -15.49 5.02 11.59
C LEU A 185 -16.69 5.71 10.90
N ARG A 186 -17.54 6.45 11.63
CA ARG A 186 -18.84 6.91 11.10
C ARG A 186 -18.73 7.92 9.96
N GLU A 187 -17.76 8.82 10.02
CA GLU A 187 -17.67 9.98 9.11
C GLU A 187 -16.93 9.66 7.80
N GLN A 188 -16.56 8.39 7.59
CA GLN A 188 -15.64 7.96 6.54
C GLN A 188 -16.24 6.93 5.58
N LEU A 189 -17.52 6.58 5.74
CA LEU A 189 -18.18 5.51 4.99
C LEU A 189 -19.27 6.09 4.09
N HIS A 190 -19.12 5.90 2.78
CA HIS A 190 -20.14 6.21 1.78
C HIS A 190 -20.76 4.91 1.28
N PHE A 191 -22.08 4.79 1.38
CA PHE A 191 -22.78 3.55 1.08
C PHE A 191 -23.40 3.59 -0.32
N PHE A 192 -23.18 2.52 -1.08
CA PHE A 192 -23.72 2.33 -2.42
C PHE A 192 -24.47 0.99 -2.49
N ALA A 193 -25.64 1.03 -3.11
CA ALA A 193 -26.55 -0.10 -3.19
C ALA A 193 -26.26 -0.94 -4.43
N THR A 194 -26.45 -2.25 -4.33
CA THR A 194 -26.41 -3.14 -5.52
C THR A 194 -27.70 -3.10 -6.32
N GLY A 195 -28.83 -2.78 -5.69
CA GLY A 195 -30.13 -2.71 -6.34
C GLY A 195 -30.81 -1.35 -6.14
N ASP A 196 -31.59 -0.94 -7.14
CA ASP A 196 -32.31 0.34 -7.17
C ASP A 196 -33.25 0.53 -5.96
N ALA A 197 -33.78 -0.56 -5.42
CA ALA A 197 -34.75 -0.53 -4.31
C ALA A 197 -34.19 0.06 -3.01
N GLU A 198 -32.87 0.04 -2.82
CA GLU A 198 -32.23 0.52 -1.60
C GLU A 198 -31.65 1.93 -1.73
N VAL A 199 -31.59 2.48 -2.96
CA VAL A 199 -31.08 3.84 -3.21
C VAL A 199 -31.97 4.87 -2.53
N GLY A 200 -31.38 5.84 -1.82
CA GLY A 200 -32.11 6.86 -1.07
C GLY A 200 -32.66 6.39 0.29
N ARG A 201 -32.51 5.11 0.63
CA ARG A 201 -32.85 4.59 1.95
C ARG A 201 -31.69 4.75 2.92
N ASN A 202 -32.00 4.89 4.20
CA ASN A 202 -31.00 4.92 5.25
C ASN A 202 -30.51 3.51 5.60
N VAL A 203 -29.19 3.36 5.74
CA VAL A 203 -28.50 2.08 5.97
C VAL A 203 -28.92 1.37 7.26
N ALA A 204 -29.16 2.12 8.35
CA ALA A 204 -29.50 1.54 9.66
C ALA A 204 -30.58 2.35 10.42
N GLY A 205 -31.53 2.93 9.68
CA GLY A 205 -32.67 3.69 10.22
C GLY A 205 -32.53 5.22 10.12
N LEU A 206 -33.50 5.99 10.64
CA LEU A 206 -33.47 7.45 10.54
C LEU A 206 -32.21 8.06 11.17
N GLY A 207 -31.54 8.97 10.44
CA GLY A 207 -30.32 9.64 10.89
C GLY A 207 -29.00 8.92 10.61
N THR A 208 -29.02 7.76 9.93
CA THR A 208 -27.82 7.06 9.44
C THR A 208 -27.51 7.46 7.99
N PRO A 209 -26.29 7.20 7.47
CA PRO A 209 -25.98 7.47 6.07
C PRO A 209 -26.98 6.83 5.12
N VAL A 210 -27.17 7.50 3.99
CA VAL A 210 -28.10 7.13 2.92
C VAL A 210 -27.32 6.40 1.83
N TYR A 211 -27.94 5.43 1.18
CA TYR A 211 -27.40 4.88 -0.07
C TYR A 211 -27.44 5.95 -1.16
N GLU A 212 -26.27 6.47 -1.54
CA GLU A 212 -26.14 7.62 -2.45
C GLU A 212 -26.50 7.29 -3.90
N GLY A 213 -26.33 6.02 -4.29
CA GLY A 213 -26.59 5.57 -5.65
C GLY A 213 -26.29 4.09 -5.84
N LEU A 214 -26.40 3.65 -7.09
CA LEU A 214 -26.13 2.28 -7.49
C LEU A 214 -24.61 2.06 -7.66
N ALA A 215 -24.10 0.95 -7.11
CA ALA A 215 -22.69 0.59 -7.18
C ALA A 215 -22.19 0.49 -8.63
N ALA A 216 -23.00 -0.06 -9.55
CA ALA A 216 -22.60 -0.23 -10.95
C ALA A 216 -22.41 1.10 -11.69
N GLU A 217 -23.11 2.16 -11.30
CA GLU A 217 -22.98 3.49 -11.91
C GLU A 217 -21.76 4.22 -11.34
N VAL A 218 -21.59 4.17 -10.02
CA VAL A 218 -20.50 4.85 -9.33
C VAL A 218 -19.14 4.25 -9.67
N ILE A 219 -19.04 2.92 -9.81
CA ILE A 219 -17.79 2.28 -10.24
C ILE A 219 -17.44 2.68 -11.67
N LYS A 220 -18.42 2.83 -12.57
CA LYS A 220 -18.18 3.24 -13.96
C LYS A 220 -17.67 4.69 -14.06
N ASP A 221 -18.13 5.57 -13.17
CA ASP A 221 -17.74 6.98 -13.13
C ASP A 221 -17.17 7.43 -11.78
N LEU A 222 -16.09 6.78 -11.34
CA LEU A 222 -15.37 7.12 -10.12
C LEU A 222 -14.77 8.54 -10.15
N GLU A 223 -14.45 9.08 -11.34
CA GLU A 223 -13.93 10.45 -11.49
C GLU A 223 -15.03 11.52 -11.50
N GLY A 224 -16.22 11.25 -12.04
CA GLY A 224 -17.35 12.19 -11.99
C GLY A 224 -17.84 12.43 -10.57
N HIS A 225 -17.71 11.44 -9.69
CA HIS A 225 -17.98 11.54 -8.25
C HIS A 225 -16.78 12.09 -7.44
N SER A 226 -15.91 12.88 -8.08
CA SER A 226 -14.64 13.48 -7.58
C SER A 226 -14.72 14.35 -6.32
N ASN A 227 -15.85 14.43 -5.63
CA ASN A 227 -15.94 15.08 -4.32
C ASN A 227 -15.26 14.28 -3.19
N PHE A 228 -14.73 13.09 -3.49
CA PHE A 228 -14.21 12.17 -2.50
C PHE A 228 -12.84 11.62 -2.95
N GLU A 229 -11.80 11.86 -2.13
CA GLU A 229 -10.54 11.12 -2.24
C GLU A 229 -10.78 9.70 -1.73
N HIS A 230 -11.14 8.79 -2.65
CA HIS A 230 -11.42 7.40 -2.31
C HIS A 230 -10.13 6.64 -2.03
N GLU A 231 -10.01 6.05 -0.85
CA GLU A 231 -8.83 5.25 -0.46
C GLU A 231 -9.01 3.76 -0.77
N GLY A 232 -10.25 3.29 -0.83
CA GLY A 232 -10.55 1.89 -1.12
C GLY A 232 -12.05 1.62 -1.22
N ILE A 233 -12.37 0.47 -1.80
CA ILE A 233 -13.74 -0.04 -1.91
C ILE A 233 -13.87 -1.23 -0.96
N VAL A 234 -14.89 -1.23 -0.11
CA VAL A 234 -15.23 -2.32 0.79
C VAL A 234 -16.48 -3.02 0.27
N ILE A 235 -16.35 -4.30 -0.04
CA ILE A 235 -17.48 -5.18 -0.36
C ILE A 235 -17.99 -5.72 0.97
N ALA A 236 -19.07 -5.12 1.44
CA ALA A 236 -19.72 -5.45 2.69
C ALA A 236 -20.85 -6.48 2.51
N MET A 237 -20.76 -7.35 1.49
CA MET A 237 -21.71 -8.43 1.22
C MET A 237 -20.97 -9.69 0.74
N HIS A 238 -21.68 -10.81 0.60
CA HIS A 238 -21.14 -12.00 -0.05
C HIS A 238 -20.89 -11.73 -1.53
N THR A 239 -19.69 -12.10 -2.02
CA THR A 239 -19.28 -11.89 -3.41
C THR A 239 -20.19 -12.58 -4.41
N ASP A 240 -20.87 -13.65 -4.00
CA ASP A 240 -21.81 -14.43 -4.81
C ASP A 240 -23.10 -13.65 -5.15
N HIS A 241 -23.41 -12.59 -4.39
CA HIS A 241 -24.57 -11.73 -4.62
C HIS A 241 -24.24 -10.53 -5.53
N LEU A 242 -22.99 -10.42 -5.98
CA LEU A 242 -22.54 -9.35 -6.86
C LEU A 242 -22.80 -9.71 -8.31
N ASP A 243 -23.32 -8.76 -9.08
CA ASP A 243 -23.45 -8.93 -10.52
C ASP A 243 -22.05 -9.05 -11.17
N ASN A 244 -21.94 -9.89 -12.21
CA ASN A 244 -20.68 -10.15 -12.91
C ASN A 244 -20.09 -8.88 -13.52
N ASP A 245 -20.93 -7.95 -13.97
CA ASP A 245 -20.51 -6.66 -14.51
C ASP A 245 -19.84 -5.78 -13.44
N VAL A 246 -20.39 -5.79 -12.22
CA VAL A 246 -19.82 -5.07 -11.06
C VAL A 246 -18.52 -5.73 -10.62
N LEU A 247 -18.47 -7.06 -10.59
CA LEU A 247 -17.27 -7.81 -10.23
C LEU A 247 -16.12 -7.54 -11.21
N ALA A 248 -16.39 -7.58 -12.51
CA ALA A 248 -15.40 -7.27 -13.54
C ALA A 248 -14.88 -5.83 -13.41
N ALA A 249 -15.78 -4.88 -13.13
CA ALA A 249 -15.40 -3.49 -12.91
C ALA A 249 -14.55 -3.31 -11.63
N LEU A 250 -14.86 -4.01 -10.54
CA LEU A 250 -14.07 -4.00 -9.31
C LEU A 250 -12.68 -4.60 -9.51
N VAL A 251 -12.56 -5.69 -10.28
CA VAL A 251 -11.27 -6.26 -10.66
C VAL A 251 -10.45 -5.24 -11.48
N ALA A 252 -11.09 -4.58 -12.45
CA ALA A 252 -10.46 -3.52 -13.22
C ALA A 252 -9.99 -2.35 -12.34
N VAL A 253 -10.76 -1.99 -11.32
CA VAL A 253 -10.42 -0.95 -10.33
C VAL A 253 -9.27 -1.39 -9.41
N HIS A 254 -9.26 -2.66 -8.99
CA HIS A 254 -8.18 -3.22 -8.18
C HIS A 254 -6.84 -3.20 -8.91
N PHE A 255 -6.82 -3.58 -10.19
CA PHE A 255 -5.62 -3.49 -11.05
C PHE A 255 -5.18 -2.03 -11.32
N ARG A 256 -5.99 -1.04 -10.96
CA ARG A 256 -5.70 0.38 -11.07
C ARG A 256 -5.31 1.01 -9.72
N GLU A 257 -4.81 0.18 -8.80
CA GLU A 257 -4.28 0.57 -7.50
C GLU A 257 -5.32 1.14 -6.52
N LEU A 258 -6.62 1.00 -6.75
CA LEU A 258 -7.61 1.24 -5.69
C LEU A 258 -7.93 -0.10 -5.02
N PRO A 259 -7.49 -0.34 -3.77
CA PRO A 259 -7.69 -1.63 -3.13
C PRO A 259 -9.19 -1.91 -2.95
N VAL A 260 -9.58 -3.12 -3.33
CA VAL A 260 -10.92 -3.64 -3.11
C VAL A 260 -10.82 -4.66 -1.99
N TYR A 261 -11.37 -4.30 -0.84
CA TYR A 261 -11.39 -5.14 0.35
C TYR A 261 -12.70 -5.91 0.40
N THR A 262 -12.63 -7.23 0.51
CA THR A 262 -13.77 -8.00 1.01
C THR A 262 -13.98 -7.67 2.49
N MET A 263 -15.15 -7.99 3.03
CA MET A 263 -15.40 -7.84 4.47
C MET A 263 -14.31 -8.51 5.32
N HIS A 264 -13.82 -9.66 4.88
CA HIS A 264 -12.73 -10.38 5.53
C HIS A 264 -11.42 -9.57 5.54
N SER A 265 -10.94 -9.21 4.34
CA SER A 265 -9.70 -8.46 4.18
C SER A 265 -9.78 -7.10 4.88
N PHE A 266 -10.95 -6.48 4.92
CA PHE A 266 -11.19 -5.23 5.64
C PHE A 266 -11.02 -5.41 7.16
N HIS A 267 -11.63 -6.43 7.75
CA HIS A 267 -11.51 -6.71 9.18
C HIS A 267 -10.07 -7.05 9.59
N GLU A 268 -9.35 -7.78 8.75
CA GLU A 268 -7.95 -8.12 8.99
C GLU A 268 -7.05 -6.87 8.88
N THR A 269 -7.20 -6.09 7.80
CA THR A 269 -6.34 -4.93 7.51
C THR A 269 -6.61 -3.77 8.45
N PHE A 270 -7.88 -3.41 8.67
CA PHE A 270 -8.24 -2.21 9.42
C PHE A 270 -8.46 -2.48 10.91
N TRP A 271 -8.86 -3.69 11.28
CA TRP A 271 -9.20 -4.02 12.67
C TRP A 271 -8.30 -5.07 13.31
N HIS A 272 -7.37 -5.69 12.54
CA HIS A 272 -6.53 -6.80 12.98
C HIS A 272 -7.34 -7.90 13.68
N LYS A 273 -8.52 -8.20 13.13
CA LYS A 273 -9.45 -9.19 13.68
C LYS A 273 -9.93 -10.13 12.59
N MET A 274 -10.02 -11.41 12.94
CA MET A 274 -10.77 -12.37 12.14
C MET A 274 -12.27 -12.12 12.32
N PRO A 275 -13.06 -12.02 11.23
CA PRO A 275 -14.50 -11.98 11.29
C PRO A 275 -15.04 -13.22 12.02
N PRO A 276 -16.08 -13.07 12.85
CA PRO A 276 -16.68 -14.20 13.56
C PRO A 276 -17.28 -15.23 12.58
N ASP A 277 -17.70 -14.79 11.39
CA ASP A 277 -18.32 -15.64 10.37
C ASP A 277 -17.32 -16.63 9.74
N LEU A 278 -16.00 -16.42 9.92
CA LEU A 278 -14.94 -17.36 9.50
C LEU A 278 -14.49 -18.31 10.61
N LEU A 279 -14.96 -18.13 11.84
CA LEU A 279 -14.69 -19.05 12.95
C LEU A 279 -15.57 -20.30 12.79
N SER A 280 -15.30 -21.10 11.78
CA SER A 280 -15.83 -22.46 11.70
C SER A 280 -15.16 -23.32 12.78
N ARG A 281 -15.81 -24.43 13.19
CA ARG A 281 -15.18 -25.40 14.11
C ARG A 281 -13.89 -26.00 13.52
N SER A 282 -13.74 -26.00 12.20
CA SER A 282 -12.55 -26.48 11.47
C SER A 282 -11.53 -25.39 11.19
N TRP A 283 -11.82 -24.12 11.47
CA TRP A 283 -10.94 -23.00 11.16
C TRP A 283 -9.49 -23.16 11.69
N PRO A 284 -9.26 -23.71 12.91
CA PRO A 284 -7.90 -24.02 13.38
C PRO A 284 -7.14 -25.05 12.52
N LEU A 285 -7.86 -25.82 11.69
CA LEU A 285 -7.33 -26.88 10.83
C LEU A 285 -7.16 -26.41 9.37
N ASP A 286 -7.96 -25.45 8.92
CA ASP A 286 -8.03 -25.04 7.50
C ASP A 286 -6.82 -24.19 7.03
N SER A 287 -6.10 -23.53 7.94
CA SER A 287 -5.03 -22.57 7.58
C SER A 287 -3.63 -22.90 8.11
N GLY A 288 -3.39 -24.07 8.71
CA GLY A 288 -2.05 -24.35 9.26
C GLY A 288 -1.72 -25.76 9.75
N PHE A 289 -2.60 -26.75 9.59
CA PHE A 289 -2.31 -28.14 10.02
C PHE A 289 -2.05 -29.09 8.85
N GLN A 290 -1.42 -28.62 7.77
CA GLN A 290 -0.54 -29.50 7.01
C GLN A 290 0.79 -29.59 7.77
N LEU A 291 0.82 -30.46 8.78
CA LEU A 291 2.08 -31.05 9.24
C LEU A 291 2.73 -31.63 7.99
N VAL A 292 3.73 -30.91 7.46
CA VAL A 292 4.57 -31.35 6.36
C VAL A 292 5.14 -32.72 6.74
N GLN A 293 4.50 -33.78 6.27
CA GLN A 293 4.99 -35.16 6.38
C GLN A 293 6.10 -35.40 5.34
N HIS A 294 7.06 -34.49 5.27
CA HIS A 294 8.33 -34.72 4.61
C HIS A 294 9.44 -34.68 5.66
N SER A 295 9.36 -35.64 6.59
CA SER A 295 10.55 -36.10 7.29
C SER A 295 11.44 -36.81 6.28
N ALA A 296 12.63 -36.27 6.01
CA ALA A 296 13.66 -36.91 5.20
C ALA A 296 14.42 -38.04 5.94
N PHE A 297 13.88 -38.53 7.06
CA PHE A 297 14.50 -39.57 7.89
C PHE A 297 13.58 -40.78 8.11
N ALA A 298 12.83 -41.18 7.07
CA ALA A 298 12.17 -42.47 7.01
C ALA A 298 12.65 -43.23 5.76
N SER A 299 13.92 -43.61 5.77
CA SER A 299 14.45 -44.75 5.01
C SER A 299 15.65 -45.32 5.76
#